data_AF-A0A9E6CEZ8-F1
#
_entry.id   AF-A0A9E6CEZ8-F1
#
_cell.length_a   1.000
_cell.length_b   1.000
_cell.length_c   1.000
_cell.angle_alpha   90.00
_cell.angle_beta   90.00
_cell.angle_gamma   90.00
#
_symmetry.space_group_name_H-M   'P 1'
#
loop_
_entity.id
_entity.type
_entity.pdbx_description
1 polymer ?
#
loop_
_entity_poly.entity_id
_entity_poly.type
_entity_poly.pdbx_seq_one_letter_code
_entity_poly.pdbx_strand_id
1 'polypeptide(L)'
;MPEKVRPLFEKELARINNEGRELLNKALPGGVDNFLKSRREQVINDANLMYQEFHPGEVLSEEVITKILDDLKERLNKAFAGKFIPEVNYNRIGFHFQRDSDWVSNWGQPLLLLQKTAEFPRKSLTDSYFLQGLRLDQRELLEAMDVCDDIIVKESRKSNVSDRAKNELKLLEEIMKSQADNRLKCEAILALMAGESQDKIKEKLYRQDKVNGVINLDKPANKKQKVIQLKPR
;
A
#
# COMPACT_ATOMS: atom_id res chain seq x y z
N MET A 1 -1.06 -7.36 6.20
CA MET A 1 -0.40 -7.98 5.04
C MET A 1 -0.15 -9.45 5.35
N PRO A 2 -0.11 -10.33 4.33
CA PRO A 2 0.15 -11.75 4.50
C PRO A 2 1.58 -12.02 5.01
N GLU A 3 1.77 -13.06 5.81
CA GLU A 3 3.09 -13.44 6.36
C GLU A 3 4.12 -13.75 5.25
N LYS A 4 3.67 -14.32 4.13
CA LYS A 4 4.53 -14.64 2.97
C LYS A 4 5.25 -13.44 2.36
N VAL A 5 4.73 -12.24 2.60
CA VAL A 5 5.21 -10.99 1.98
C VAL A 5 6.33 -10.35 2.80
N ARG A 6 6.42 -10.67 4.11
CA ARG A 6 7.45 -10.15 5.02
C ARG A 6 8.88 -10.24 4.46
N PRO A 7 9.38 -11.38 3.97
CA PRO A 7 10.76 -11.47 3.48
C PRO A 7 11.04 -10.55 2.28
N LEU A 8 10.04 -10.29 1.42
CA LEU A 8 10.20 -9.37 0.29
C LEU A 8 10.41 -7.93 0.77
N PHE A 9 9.61 -7.49 1.74
CA PHE A 9 9.76 -6.15 2.31
C PHE A 9 11.04 -6.01 3.12
N GLU A 10 11.44 -7.03 3.88
CA GLU A 10 12.72 -7.02 4.61
C GLU A 10 13.93 -6.89 3.67
N LYS A 11 13.90 -7.60 2.54
CA LYS A 11 14.91 -7.46 1.49
C LYS A 11 14.95 -6.03 0.92
N GLU A 12 13.79 -5.43 0.69
CA GLU A 12 13.69 -4.07 0.17
C GLU A 12 14.18 -3.01 1.19
N LEU A 13 13.84 -3.18 2.46
CA LEU A 13 14.35 -2.34 3.55
C LEU A 13 15.88 -2.43 3.67
N ALA A 14 16.43 -3.65 3.56
CA ALA A 14 17.88 -3.85 3.56
C ALA A 14 18.53 -3.15 2.37
N ARG A 15 17.96 -3.28 1.17
CA ARG A 15 18.44 -2.61 -0.04
C ARG A 15 18.48 -1.09 0.13
N ILE A 16 17.37 -0.47 0.55
CA ILE A 16 17.30 0.99 0.71
C ILE A 16 18.28 1.47 1.79
N ASN A 17 18.43 0.74 2.89
CA ASN A 17 19.44 1.06 3.91
C ASN A 17 20.86 0.98 3.35
N ASN A 18 21.17 -0.04 2.54
CA ASN A 18 22.49 -0.17 1.91
C ASN A 18 22.76 0.95 0.90
N GLU A 19 21.80 1.29 0.04
CA GLU A 19 21.93 2.41 -0.90
C GLU A 19 22.11 3.74 -0.18
N GLY A 20 21.38 3.97 0.91
CA GLY A 20 21.56 5.14 1.77
C GLY A 20 22.98 5.22 2.34
N ARG A 21 23.52 4.09 2.82
CA ARG A 21 24.92 3.99 3.30
C ARG A 21 25.93 4.28 2.19
N GLU A 22 25.72 3.75 0.99
CA GLU A 22 26.60 3.98 -0.14
C GLU A 22 26.62 5.45 -0.56
N LEU A 23 25.45 6.10 -0.65
CA LEU A 23 25.37 7.53 -0.97
C LEU A 23 26.06 8.40 0.08
N LEU A 24 25.91 8.05 1.36
CA LEU A 24 26.58 8.74 2.45
C LEU A 24 28.11 8.55 2.42
N ASN A 25 28.58 7.34 2.15
CA ASN A 25 30.01 7.07 2.00
C ASN A 25 30.61 7.85 0.81
N LYS A 26 29.83 8.06 -0.27
CA LYS A 26 30.24 8.91 -1.40
C LYS A 26 30.28 10.39 -1.02
N ALA A 27 29.32 10.86 -0.24
CA ALA A 27 29.28 12.26 0.23
C ALA A 27 30.37 12.57 1.27
N LEU A 28 30.82 11.56 2.01
CA LEU A 28 31.80 11.68 3.10
C LEU A 28 33.00 10.74 2.88
N PRO A 29 33.83 11.02 1.85
CA PRO A 29 34.94 10.17 1.48
C PRO A 29 35.95 10.07 2.64
N GLY A 30 36.28 8.84 3.03
CA GLY A 30 37.18 8.57 4.14
C GLY A 30 36.55 8.72 5.53
N GLY A 31 35.23 8.88 5.64
CA GLY A 31 34.50 8.91 6.91
C GLY A 31 34.46 10.30 7.57
N VAL A 32 33.75 10.37 8.71
CA VAL A 32 33.45 11.62 9.43
C VAL A 32 34.72 12.39 9.79
N ASP A 33 35.77 11.70 10.24
CA ASP A 33 37.03 12.34 10.62
C ASP A 33 37.74 13.03 9.46
N ASN A 34 37.82 12.37 8.30
CA ASN A 34 38.48 12.95 7.13
C ASN A 34 37.66 14.09 6.54
N PHE A 35 36.33 13.96 6.54
CA PHE A 35 35.46 15.04 6.13
C PHE A 35 35.62 16.29 7.01
N LEU A 36 35.56 16.14 8.33
CA LEU A 36 35.73 17.27 9.24
C LEU A 36 37.10 17.93 9.12
N LYS A 37 38.16 17.15 8.93
CA LYS A 37 39.50 17.70 8.64
C LYS A 37 39.50 18.56 7.38
N SER A 38 38.90 18.07 6.28
CA SER A 38 38.81 18.83 5.02
C SER A 38 37.93 20.08 5.10
N ARG A 39 37.02 20.15 6.08
CA ARG A 39 36.11 21.30 6.28
C ARG A 39 36.53 22.22 7.43
N ARG A 40 37.61 21.91 8.15
CA ARG A 40 38.03 22.65 9.35
C ARG A 40 38.17 24.15 9.10
N GLU A 41 38.92 24.54 8.07
CA GLU A 41 39.14 25.96 7.74
C GLU A 41 37.83 26.68 7.39
N GLN A 42 36.94 26.00 6.66
CA GLN A 42 35.63 26.56 6.33
C GLN A 42 34.79 26.80 7.59
N VAL A 43 34.75 25.81 8.51
CA VAL A 43 34.04 25.94 9.79
C VAL A 43 34.61 27.08 10.63
N ILE A 44 35.94 27.25 10.67
CA ILE A 44 36.60 28.36 11.37
C ILE A 44 36.18 29.70 10.79
N ASN A 45 36.21 29.83 9.46
CA ASN A 45 35.84 31.07 8.78
C ASN A 45 34.36 31.41 9.01
N ASP A 46 33.46 30.45 8.84
CA ASP A 46 32.02 30.65 9.02
C ASP A 46 31.68 30.99 10.48
N ALA A 47 32.29 30.29 11.45
CA ALA A 47 32.07 30.55 12.87
C ALA A 47 32.59 31.93 13.31
N ASN A 48 33.77 32.33 12.82
CA ASN A 48 34.33 33.65 13.09
C ASN A 48 33.51 34.77 12.44
N LEU A 49 33.01 34.55 11.22
CA LEU A 49 32.15 35.51 10.54
C LEU A 49 30.87 35.76 11.33
N MET A 50 30.21 34.70 11.81
CA MET A 50 29.05 34.82 12.69
C MET A 50 29.38 35.47 14.04
N TYR A 51 30.53 35.15 14.63
CA TYR A 51 30.94 35.74 15.91
C TYR A 51 31.20 37.25 15.79
N GLN A 52 31.82 37.68 14.68
CA GLN A 52 32.14 39.08 14.41
C GLN A 52 30.90 39.96 14.18
N GLU A 53 29.76 39.39 13.79
CA GLU A 53 28.48 40.13 13.73
C GLU A 53 28.07 40.68 15.11
N PHE A 54 28.44 39.99 16.19
CA PHE A 54 28.13 40.38 17.57
C PHE A 54 29.34 40.98 18.31
N HIS A 55 30.56 40.62 17.89
CA HIS A 55 31.84 41.04 18.51
C HIS A 55 32.85 41.53 17.45
N PRO A 56 32.72 42.78 16.96
CA PRO A 56 33.53 43.29 15.86
C PRO A 56 35.03 43.28 16.16
N GLY A 57 35.83 42.68 15.27
CA GLY A 57 37.29 42.61 15.38
C GLY A 57 37.82 41.52 16.30
N GLU A 58 36.93 40.78 16.98
CA GLU A 58 37.31 39.60 17.77
C GLU A 58 37.21 38.31 16.95
N VAL A 59 37.85 37.26 17.43
CA VAL A 59 37.78 35.90 16.86
C VAL A 59 37.54 34.89 17.98
N LEU A 60 36.93 33.77 17.63
CA LEU A 60 36.72 32.66 18.56
C LEU A 60 38.06 32.06 19.00
N SER A 61 38.14 31.63 20.26
CA SER A 61 39.29 30.88 20.75
C SER A 61 39.35 29.47 20.16
N GLU A 62 40.56 28.92 20.06
CA GLU A 62 40.76 27.54 19.57
C GLU A 62 40.04 26.47 20.41
N GLU A 63 39.84 26.74 21.71
CA GLU A 63 39.07 25.86 22.60
C GLU A 63 37.60 25.78 22.15
N VAL A 64 37.00 26.90 21.79
CA VAL A 64 35.60 26.96 21.32
C VAL A 64 35.47 26.32 19.94
N ILE A 65 36.41 26.61 19.03
CA ILE A 65 36.45 25.96 17.70
C ILE A 65 36.56 24.43 17.85
N THR A 66 37.43 23.95 18.74
CA THR A 66 37.58 22.51 18.99
C THR A 66 36.28 21.90 19.49
N LYS A 67 35.59 22.57 20.42
CA LYS A 67 34.28 22.12 20.91
C LYS A 67 33.23 22.05 19.80
N ILE A 68 33.18 23.05 18.92
CA ILE A 68 32.26 23.04 17.76
C ILE A 68 32.55 21.83 16.87
N LEU A 69 33.82 21.55 16.57
CA LEU A 69 34.20 20.41 15.74
C LEU A 69 33.87 19.06 16.40
N ASP A 70 34.04 18.94 17.71
CA ASP A 70 33.68 17.74 18.46
C ASP A 70 32.16 17.52 18.48
N ASP A 71 31.37 18.56 18.69
CA ASP A 71 29.90 18.49 18.63
C ASP A 71 29.42 18.10 17.22
N LEU A 72 30.05 18.65 16.17
CA LEU A 72 29.77 18.27 14.78
C LEU A 72 30.13 16.81 14.52
N LYS A 73 31.26 16.33 15.03
CA LYS A 73 31.70 14.94 14.94
C LYS A 73 30.71 14.00 15.60
N GLU A 74 30.27 14.30 16.81
CA GLU A 74 29.30 13.50 17.54
C GLU A 74 27.98 13.40 16.77
N ARG A 75 27.46 14.53 16.27
CA ARG A 75 26.21 14.58 15.51
C ARG A 75 26.29 13.79 14.20
N LEU A 76 27.39 13.94 13.47
CA LEU A 76 27.62 13.19 12.23
C LEU A 76 27.73 11.69 12.50
N ASN A 77 28.46 11.28 13.55
CA ASN A 77 28.56 9.87 13.93
C ASN A 77 27.21 9.27 14.31
N LYS A 78 26.38 10.00 15.07
CA LYS A 78 25.01 9.55 15.41
C LYS A 78 24.14 9.41 14.17
N ALA A 79 24.21 10.37 13.25
CA ALA A 79 23.48 10.30 11.97
C ALA A 79 23.93 9.12 11.10
N PHE A 80 25.22 8.76 11.15
CA PHE A 80 25.78 7.60 10.42
C PHE A 80 25.44 6.24 11.04
N ALA A 81 25.42 6.18 12.37
CA ALA A 81 25.15 4.93 13.09
C ALA A 81 23.66 4.53 13.05
N GLY A 82 22.77 5.49 12.79
CA GLY A 82 21.33 5.26 12.73
C GLY A 82 20.90 4.37 11.56
N LYS A 83 19.73 3.74 11.70
CA LYS A 83 19.00 3.17 10.55
C LYS A 83 18.35 4.32 9.78
N PHE A 84 18.49 4.34 8.46
CA PHE A 84 17.87 5.39 7.62
C PHE A 84 16.37 5.25 7.52
N ILE A 85 15.89 4.02 7.70
CA ILE A 85 14.48 3.67 7.60
C ILE A 85 13.99 3.23 8.97
N PRO A 86 12.79 3.64 9.39
CA PRO A 86 12.13 3.12 10.58
C PRO A 86 12.06 1.59 10.57
N GLU A 87 12.12 0.99 11.76
CA GLU A 87 11.86 -0.44 11.91
C GLU A 87 10.38 -0.74 11.69
N VAL A 88 10.09 -1.78 10.91
CA VAL A 88 8.72 -2.22 10.67
C VAL A 88 8.30 -3.19 11.77
N ASN A 89 7.31 -2.79 12.56
CA ASN A 89 6.69 -3.65 13.54
C ASN A 89 5.47 -4.38 12.93
N TYR A 90 5.45 -5.71 13.04
CA TYR A 90 4.35 -6.53 12.56
C TYR A 90 3.41 -6.89 13.71
N ASN A 91 2.26 -6.22 13.77
CA ASN A 91 1.21 -6.57 14.72
C ASN A 91 0.31 -7.66 14.13
N ARG A 92 0.11 -8.75 14.89
CA ARG A 92 -0.86 -9.78 14.53
C ARG A 92 -2.26 -9.26 14.81
N ILE A 93 -3.11 -9.30 13.79
CA ILE A 93 -4.53 -9.00 13.92
C ILE A 93 -5.28 -10.34 13.84
N GLY A 94 -6.08 -10.63 14.85
CA GLY A 94 -6.97 -11.79 14.90
C GLY A 94 -8.43 -11.39 14.74
N PHE A 95 -9.25 -12.29 14.22
CA PHE A 95 -10.70 -12.11 14.12
C PHE A 95 -11.39 -12.83 15.27
N HIS A 96 -12.34 -12.15 15.92
CA HIS A 96 -13.21 -12.75 16.91
C HIS A 96 -14.57 -12.99 16.27
N PHE A 97 -14.91 -14.25 16.05
CA PHE A 97 -16.21 -14.63 15.50
C PHE A 97 -17.21 -14.83 16.65
N GLN A 98 -17.88 -13.75 17.05
CA GLN A 98 -19.09 -13.87 17.88
C GLN A 98 -20.29 -14.10 16.95
N ARG A 99 -21.32 -14.83 17.42
CA ARG A 99 -22.57 -14.96 16.65
C ARG A 99 -23.15 -13.57 16.40
N ASP A 100 -23.58 -13.33 15.16
CA ASP A 100 -24.33 -12.14 14.82
C ASP A 100 -25.56 -12.05 15.75
N SER A 101 -25.79 -10.86 16.30
CA SER A 101 -27.02 -10.53 17.02
C SER A 101 -27.82 -9.54 16.20
N ASP A 102 -29.11 -9.39 16.48
CA ASP A 102 -29.99 -8.44 15.76
C ASP A 102 -29.48 -6.99 15.82
N TRP A 103 -28.56 -6.68 16.74
CA TRP A 103 -28.04 -5.33 17.02
C TRP A 103 -26.58 -5.11 16.58
N VAL A 104 -25.83 -6.16 16.26
CA VAL A 104 -24.39 -6.07 15.93
C VAL A 104 -24.05 -6.96 14.74
N SER A 105 -23.71 -6.35 13.60
CA SER A 105 -23.17 -7.03 12.42
C SER A 105 -21.63 -7.09 12.52
N ASN A 106 -21.08 -8.29 12.66
CA ASN A 106 -19.63 -8.51 12.77
C ASN A 106 -18.90 -8.51 11.41
N TRP A 107 -19.60 -8.17 10.33
CA TRP A 107 -19.10 -8.29 8.95
C TRP A 107 -18.33 -7.08 8.43
N GLY A 108 -18.31 -5.96 9.16
CA GLY A 108 -17.61 -4.74 8.73
C GLY A 108 -16.09 -4.93 8.57
N GLN A 109 -15.43 -5.55 9.55
CA GLN A 109 -13.99 -5.83 9.49
C GLN A 109 -13.62 -6.86 8.41
N PRO A 110 -14.31 -8.02 8.31
CA PRO A 110 -14.13 -8.96 7.20
C PRO A 110 -14.29 -8.31 5.82
N LEU A 111 -15.32 -7.46 5.66
CA LEU A 111 -15.57 -6.77 4.39
C LEU A 111 -14.39 -5.89 4.00
N LEU A 112 -13.89 -5.07 4.93
CA LEU A 112 -12.76 -4.19 4.67
C LEU A 112 -11.48 -4.98 4.33
N LEU A 113 -11.21 -6.06 5.06
CA LEU A 113 -10.06 -6.92 4.76
C LEU A 113 -10.19 -7.50 3.34
N LEU A 114 -11.34 -8.10 3.03
CA LEU A 114 -11.56 -8.77 1.76
C LEU A 114 -11.51 -7.79 0.59
N GLN A 115 -12.10 -6.60 0.76
CA GLN A 115 -11.98 -5.51 -0.20
C GLN A 115 -10.52 -5.18 -0.48
N LYS A 116 -9.69 -5.02 0.56
CA LYS A 116 -8.27 -4.67 0.37
C LYS A 116 -7.47 -5.80 -0.26
N THR A 117 -7.76 -7.05 0.08
CA THR A 117 -7.18 -8.23 -0.56
C THR A 117 -7.54 -8.29 -2.05
N ALA A 118 -8.79 -8.01 -2.42
CA ALA A 118 -9.22 -7.97 -3.82
C ALA A 118 -8.68 -6.74 -4.58
N GLU A 119 -8.60 -5.58 -3.95
CA GLU A 119 -8.10 -4.35 -4.59
C GLU A 119 -6.63 -4.45 -4.97
N PHE A 120 -5.80 -5.07 -4.12
CA PHE A 120 -4.35 -5.07 -4.29
C PHE A 120 -3.87 -5.60 -5.66
N PRO A 121 -4.21 -6.83 -6.07
CA PRO A 121 -3.72 -7.35 -7.34
C PRO A 121 -4.26 -6.55 -8.53
N ARG A 122 -5.51 -6.08 -8.44
CA ARG A 122 -6.12 -5.28 -9.50
C ARG A 122 -5.43 -3.93 -9.66
N LYS A 123 -5.16 -3.20 -8.56
CA LYS A 123 -4.40 -1.94 -8.60
C LYS A 123 -2.99 -2.15 -9.13
N SER A 124 -2.30 -3.18 -8.66
CA SER A 124 -0.95 -3.51 -9.15
C SER A 124 -0.92 -3.76 -10.66
N LEU A 125 -1.93 -4.42 -11.23
CA LEU A 125 -2.01 -4.73 -12.66
C LEU A 125 -2.49 -3.56 -13.55
N THR A 126 -2.93 -2.44 -12.96
CA THR A 126 -3.52 -1.32 -13.71
C THR A 126 -2.82 0.01 -13.52
N ASP A 127 -2.27 0.25 -12.33
CA ASP A 127 -1.68 1.53 -11.96
C ASP A 127 -0.15 1.40 -11.91
N SER A 128 0.52 2.05 -12.86
CA SER A 128 1.98 2.06 -12.99
C SER A 128 2.68 2.68 -11.79
N TYR A 129 1.99 3.54 -11.03
CA TYR A 129 2.54 4.21 -9.85
C TYR A 129 2.28 3.45 -8.55
N PHE A 130 1.41 2.42 -8.56
CA PHE A 130 1.00 1.71 -7.35
C PHE A 130 2.16 1.05 -6.60
N LEU A 131 3.16 0.55 -7.33
CA LEU A 131 4.37 -0.05 -6.76
C LEU A 131 5.59 0.88 -6.87
N GLN A 132 5.40 2.17 -7.15
CA GLN A 132 6.49 3.10 -7.31
C GLN A 132 7.35 3.17 -6.04
N GLY A 133 8.67 3.08 -6.23
CA GLY A 133 9.64 3.08 -5.14
C GLY A 133 9.99 1.70 -4.60
N LEU A 134 9.22 0.65 -4.95
CA LEU A 134 9.57 -0.73 -4.64
C LEU A 134 10.36 -1.35 -5.80
N ARG A 135 11.55 -1.88 -5.51
CA ARG A 135 12.35 -2.68 -6.46
C ARG A 135 12.16 -4.17 -6.20
N LEU A 136 10.91 -4.61 -6.24
CA LEU A 136 10.51 -6.01 -6.10
C LEU A 136 9.98 -6.52 -7.44
N ASP A 137 10.14 -7.81 -7.69
CA ASP A 137 9.46 -8.45 -8.80
C ASP A 137 7.95 -8.39 -8.56
N GLN A 138 7.23 -7.70 -9.45
CA GLN A 138 5.80 -7.48 -9.30
C GLN A 138 5.03 -8.79 -9.15
N ARG A 139 5.47 -9.84 -9.84
CA ARG A 139 4.78 -11.12 -9.85
C ARG A 139 5.06 -11.91 -8.58
N GLU A 140 6.30 -11.93 -8.10
CA GLU A 140 6.64 -12.48 -6.79
C GLU A 140 5.81 -11.80 -5.68
N LEU A 141 5.65 -10.47 -5.76
CA LEU A 141 4.81 -9.73 -4.82
C LEU A 141 3.32 -10.08 -4.95
N LEU A 142 2.79 -10.20 -6.18
CA LEU A 142 1.40 -10.61 -6.42
C LEU A 142 1.12 -12.02 -5.88
N GLU A 143 1.99 -12.98 -6.15
CA GLU A 143 1.88 -14.37 -5.69
C GLU A 143 1.99 -14.45 -4.15
N ALA A 144 2.86 -13.64 -3.53
CA ALA A 144 2.98 -13.59 -2.08
C ALA A 144 1.76 -12.93 -1.40
N MET A 145 1.13 -11.95 -2.07
CA MET A 145 -0.05 -11.23 -1.58
C MET A 145 -1.37 -11.99 -1.81
N ASP A 146 -1.38 -13.03 -2.64
CA ASP A 146 -2.57 -13.84 -2.92
C ASP A 146 -2.88 -14.79 -1.76
N VAL A 147 -3.83 -14.38 -0.91
CA VAL A 147 -4.32 -15.17 0.23
C VAL A 147 -5.57 -15.98 -0.12
N CYS A 148 -6.29 -15.57 -1.16
CA CYS A 148 -7.63 -16.07 -1.47
C CYS A 148 -7.70 -16.78 -2.82
N ASP A 149 -6.55 -17.16 -3.38
CA ASP A 149 -6.48 -17.90 -4.63
C ASP A 149 -7.12 -17.15 -5.82
N ASP A 150 -6.97 -15.82 -5.83
CA ASP A 150 -7.66 -14.91 -6.76
C ASP A 150 -7.31 -15.25 -8.21
N ILE A 151 -8.35 -15.45 -9.02
CA ILE A 151 -8.20 -15.82 -10.42
C ILE A 151 -7.40 -14.78 -11.20
N ILE A 152 -7.45 -13.49 -10.82
CA ILE A 152 -6.74 -12.44 -11.55
C ILE A 152 -5.22 -12.57 -11.38
N VAL A 153 -4.76 -13.12 -10.25
CA VAL A 153 -3.34 -13.39 -10.00
C VAL A 153 -2.88 -14.57 -10.85
N LYS A 154 -3.67 -15.65 -10.90
CA LYS A 154 -3.42 -16.84 -11.75
C LYS A 154 -3.35 -16.48 -13.23
N GLU A 155 -4.19 -15.54 -13.66
CA GLU A 155 -4.30 -15.10 -15.06
C GLU A 155 -3.48 -13.85 -15.39
N SER A 156 -2.59 -13.42 -14.49
CA SER A 156 -1.76 -12.21 -14.62
C SER A 156 -0.92 -12.11 -15.91
N ARG A 157 -0.68 -13.23 -16.61
CA ARG A 157 0.06 -13.26 -17.88
C ARG A 157 -0.80 -13.05 -19.13
N LYS A 158 -2.13 -13.04 -19.01
CA LYS A 158 -3.01 -12.88 -20.16
C LYS A 158 -2.97 -11.43 -20.65
N SER A 159 -2.98 -11.24 -21.97
CA SER A 159 -2.90 -9.90 -22.59
C SER A 159 -4.04 -8.96 -22.20
N ASN A 160 -5.21 -9.50 -21.85
CA ASN A 160 -6.40 -8.73 -21.45
C ASN A 160 -6.53 -8.50 -19.94
N VAL A 161 -5.55 -8.92 -19.13
CA VAL A 161 -5.70 -8.88 -17.66
C VAL A 161 -5.80 -7.46 -17.11
N SER A 162 -5.12 -6.48 -17.72
CA SER A 162 -5.17 -5.09 -17.25
C SER A 162 -6.56 -4.48 -17.46
N ASP A 163 -7.18 -4.70 -18.63
CA ASP A 163 -8.54 -4.22 -18.89
C ASP A 163 -9.56 -4.92 -18.01
N ARG A 164 -9.39 -6.22 -17.79
CA ARG A 164 -10.18 -6.98 -16.81
C ARG A 164 -10.05 -6.37 -15.42
N ALA A 165 -8.83 -6.12 -14.94
CA ALA A 165 -8.56 -5.54 -13.62
C ALA A 165 -9.21 -4.16 -13.46
N LYS A 166 -9.16 -3.29 -14.48
CA LYS A 166 -9.84 -1.98 -14.47
C LYS A 166 -11.36 -2.13 -14.30
N ASN A 167 -11.96 -3.07 -15.02
CA ASN A 167 -13.40 -3.31 -14.94
C ASN A 167 -13.79 -3.92 -13.59
N GLU A 168 -12.98 -4.83 -13.06
CA GLU A 168 -13.21 -5.42 -11.74
C GLU A 168 -13.02 -4.40 -10.60
N LEU A 169 -12.12 -3.41 -10.73
CA LEU A 169 -12.01 -2.30 -9.77
C LEU A 169 -13.27 -1.46 -9.71
N LYS A 170 -13.88 -1.15 -10.87
CA LYS A 170 -15.17 -0.45 -10.92
C LYS A 170 -16.27 -1.27 -10.25
N LEU A 171 -16.30 -2.58 -10.51
CA LEU A 171 -17.27 -3.48 -9.89
C LEU A 171 -17.07 -3.59 -8.37
N LEU A 172 -15.83 -3.62 -7.88
CA LEU A 172 -15.55 -3.54 -6.43
C LEU A 172 -16.11 -2.25 -5.82
N GLU A 173 -15.91 -1.12 -6.49
CA GLU A 173 -16.46 0.17 -6.05
C GLU A 173 -18.00 0.16 -6.03
N GLU A 174 -18.64 -0.43 -7.05
CA GLU A 174 -20.10 -0.64 -7.09
C GLU A 174 -20.60 -1.52 -5.94
N ILE A 175 -19.93 -2.65 -5.66
CA ILE A 175 -20.26 -3.54 -4.54
C ILE A 175 -20.19 -2.77 -3.22
N MET A 176 -19.12 -2.00 -2.99
CA MET A 176 -18.94 -1.26 -1.74
C MET A 176 -19.98 -0.15 -1.55
N LYS A 177 -20.35 0.56 -2.63
CA LYS A 177 -21.37 1.62 -2.64
C LYS A 177 -22.81 1.10 -2.58
N SER A 178 -23.04 -0.19 -2.83
CA SER A 178 -24.37 -0.78 -2.78
C SER A 178 -24.99 -0.67 -1.37
N GLN A 179 -26.32 -0.71 -1.30
CA GLN A 179 -27.07 -0.75 -0.04
C GLN A 179 -27.10 -2.16 0.57
N ALA A 180 -26.37 -3.12 -0.01
CA ALA A 180 -26.36 -4.48 0.48
C ALA A 180 -25.70 -4.59 1.88
N ASP A 181 -26.13 -5.57 2.68
CA ASP A 181 -25.47 -5.90 3.94
C ASP A 181 -24.01 -6.33 3.71
N ASN A 182 -23.18 -6.07 4.70
CA ASN A 182 -21.74 -6.33 4.64
C ASN A 182 -21.43 -7.80 4.35
N ARG A 183 -22.27 -8.76 4.79
CA ARG A 183 -22.11 -10.17 4.45
C ARG A 183 -22.31 -10.44 2.96
N LEU A 184 -23.38 -9.91 2.37
CA LEU A 184 -23.65 -10.06 0.94
C LEU A 184 -22.56 -9.39 0.08
N LYS A 185 -22.05 -8.24 0.54
CA LYS A 185 -20.88 -7.61 -0.09
C LYS A 185 -19.65 -8.52 -0.03
N CYS A 186 -19.39 -9.19 1.10
CA CYS A 186 -18.31 -10.19 1.18
C CYS A 186 -18.51 -11.34 0.19
N GLU A 187 -19.71 -11.91 0.11
CA GLU A 187 -20.04 -12.99 -0.83
C GLU A 187 -19.86 -12.54 -2.29
N ALA A 188 -20.22 -11.30 -2.62
CA ALA A 188 -20.03 -10.72 -3.95
C ALA A 188 -18.54 -10.52 -4.30
N ILE A 189 -17.72 -10.07 -3.35
CA ILE A 189 -16.27 -9.92 -3.56
C ILE A 189 -15.60 -11.29 -3.71
N LEU A 190 -15.98 -12.29 -2.91
CA LEU A 190 -15.46 -13.65 -3.08
C LEU A 190 -15.83 -14.24 -4.44
N ALA A 191 -17.06 -14.02 -4.90
CA ALA A 191 -17.50 -14.43 -6.24
C ALA A 191 -16.68 -13.75 -7.35
N LEU A 192 -16.35 -12.46 -7.18
CA LEU A 192 -15.45 -11.74 -8.09
C LEU A 192 -14.06 -12.38 -8.15
N MET A 193 -13.45 -12.65 -7.00
CA MET A 193 -12.12 -13.26 -6.90
C MET A 193 -12.09 -14.70 -7.43
N ALA A 194 -13.21 -15.42 -7.35
CA ALA A 194 -13.39 -16.73 -7.97
C ALA A 194 -13.59 -16.68 -9.49
N GLY A 195 -13.81 -15.49 -10.06
CA GLY A 195 -14.00 -15.29 -11.50
C GLY A 195 -15.45 -15.48 -11.98
N GLU A 196 -16.44 -15.31 -11.11
CA GLU A 196 -17.84 -15.26 -11.54
C GLU A 196 -18.10 -14.07 -12.48
N SER A 197 -19.11 -14.19 -13.35
CA SER A 197 -19.48 -13.10 -14.26
C SER A 197 -20.07 -11.91 -13.49
N GLN A 198 -19.90 -10.71 -14.04
CA GLN A 198 -20.42 -9.48 -13.43
C GLN A 198 -21.94 -9.55 -13.17
N ASP A 199 -22.70 -10.15 -14.09
CA ASP A 199 -24.15 -10.32 -13.93
C ASP A 199 -24.49 -11.15 -12.69
N LYS A 200 -23.81 -12.29 -12.48
CA LYS A 200 -24.02 -13.16 -11.31
C LYS A 200 -23.64 -12.46 -10.00
N ILE A 201 -22.59 -11.65 -10.02
CA ILE A 201 -22.15 -10.88 -8.86
C ILE A 201 -23.19 -9.83 -8.51
N LYS A 202 -23.70 -9.10 -9.51
CA LYS A 202 -24.77 -8.11 -9.32
C LYS A 202 -26.05 -8.77 -8.80
N GLU A 203 -26.45 -9.93 -9.33
CA GLU A 203 -27.59 -10.70 -8.82
C GLU A 203 -27.50 -11.02 -7.31
N LYS A 204 -26.30 -11.26 -6.77
CA LYS A 204 -26.12 -11.53 -5.32
C LYS A 204 -26.43 -10.30 -4.46
N LEU A 205 -26.11 -9.09 -4.95
CA LEU A 205 -26.41 -7.84 -4.24
C LEU A 205 -27.93 -7.59 -4.17
N TYR A 206 -28.68 -7.98 -5.21
CA TYR A 206 -30.15 -7.81 -5.27
C TYR A 206 -30.94 -8.88 -4.50
N ARG A 207 -30.29 -9.92 -3.93
CA ARG A 207 -31.02 -10.92 -3.11
C ARG A 207 -31.63 -10.30 -1.85
N GLN A 208 -31.12 -9.17 -1.38
CA GLN A 208 -31.66 -8.48 -0.20
C GLN A 208 -33.00 -7.78 -0.48
N ASP A 209 -33.21 -7.26 -1.70
CA ASP A 209 -34.47 -6.60 -2.08
C ASP A 209 -35.66 -7.56 -2.06
N LYS A 210 -35.42 -8.85 -2.33
CA LYS A 210 -36.47 -9.88 -2.29
C LYS A 210 -36.80 -10.38 -0.89
N VAL A 211 -35.87 -10.30 0.07
CA VAL A 211 -36.08 -10.79 1.44
C VAL A 211 -36.80 -9.74 2.30
N ASN A 212 -36.64 -8.45 2.01
CA ASN A 212 -37.25 -7.35 2.76
C ASN A 212 -38.57 -6.80 2.16
N GLY A 213 -39.17 -7.50 1.18
CA GLY A 213 -40.54 -7.20 0.73
C GLY A 213 -40.74 -5.92 -0.10
N VAL A 214 -39.67 -5.29 -0.62
CA VAL A 214 -39.80 -4.15 -1.55
C VAL A 214 -39.18 -4.53 -2.89
N ILE A 215 -40.05 -4.91 -3.83
CA ILE A 215 -39.67 -5.16 -5.22
C ILE A 215 -39.45 -3.79 -5.88
N ASN A 216 -38.20 -3.35 -6.02
CA ASN A 216 -37.89 -2.22 -6.88
C ASN A 216 -37.72 -2.72 -8.32
N LEU A 217 -38.66 -2.37 -9.20
CA LEU A 217 -38.74 -2.82 -10.59
C LEU A 217 -37.84 -1.96 -11.49
N ASP A 218 -36.52 -2.10 -11.38
CA ASP A 218 -35.59 -1.64 -12.43
C ASP A 218 -34.78 -2.84 -12.95
N LYS A 219 -35.46 -3.75 -13.63
CA LYS A 219 -34.79 -4.75 -14.47
C LYS A 219 -34.38 -4.10 -15.79
N PRO A 220 -33.13 -4.24 -16.27
CA PRO A 220 -32.86 -4.04 -17.69
C PRO A 220 -33.53 -5.18 -18.47
N ALA A 221 -34.52 -4.82 -19.28
CA ALA A 221 -35.29 -5.75 -20.10
C ALA A 221 -34.37 -6.52 -21.08
N ASN A 222 -34.24 -7.82 -20.88
CA ASN A 222 -33.56 -8.69 -21.82
C ASN A 222 -34.46 -8.90 -23.06
N LYS A 223 -34.24 -8.12 -24.12
CA LYS A 223 -34.93 -8.27 -25.41
C LYS A 223 -34.53 -9.61 -26.05
N LYS A 224 -35.44 -10.59 -26.00
CA LYS A 224 -35.71 -11.58 -27.06
C LYS A 224 -36.86 -12.49 -26.63
N GLN A 225 -38.10 -12.09 -26.93
CA GLN A 225 -39.24 -13.01 -27.00
C GLN A 225 -39.70 -13.08 -28.46
N LYS A 226 -39.43 -14.22 -29.10
CA LYS A 226 -40.09 -14.62 -30.35
C LYS A 226 -41.54 -14.98 -29.98
N VAL A 227 -42.48 -14.23 -30.53
CA VAL A 227 -43.92 -14.49 -30.42
C VAL A 227 -44.26 -15.71 -31.28
N ILE A 228 -44.73 -16.79 -30.66
CA ILE A 228 -45.41 -17.89 -31.35
C ILE A 228 -46.91 -17.60 -31.25
N GLN A 229 -47.54 -17.29 -32.39
CA GLN A 229 -48.99 -17.15 -32.49
C GLN A 229 -49.65 -18.54 -32.45
N LEU A 230 -50.67 -18.72 -31.61
CA LEU A 230 -51.61 -19.83 -31.70
C LEU A 230 -52.98 -19.25 -32.09
N LYS A 231 -53.52 -19.72 -33.22
CA LYS A 231 -54.87 -19.39 -33.72
C LYS A 231 -55.93 -20.15 -32.91
N PRO A 232 -57.09 -19.54 -32.61
CA PRO A 232 -58.19 -20.23 -31.96
C PRO A 232 -59.02 -21.07 -32.96
N ARG A 233 -59.60 -22.17 -32.47
CA ARG A 233 -60.59 -23.02 -33.15
C ARG A 233 -61.98 -22.41 -33.03
#